data_AF-A0A2V9ST30-F1
#
_entry.id   AF-A0A2V9ST30-F1
#
_cell.length_a   1.000
_cell.length_b   1.000
_cell.length_c   1.000
_cell.angle_alpha   90.00
_cell.angle_beta   90.00
_cell.angle_gamma   90.00
#
_symmetry.space_group_name_H-M   'P 1'
#
loop_
_entity.id
_entity.type
_entity.pdbx_description
1 polymer ?
#
loop_
_entity_poly.entity_id
_entity_poly.type
_entity_poly.pdbx_seq_one_letter_code
_entity_poly.pdbx_strand_id
1 'polypeptide(L)'
;MLSSGSSSTRNRWQLLRNRRILLSSNAGTVFRVTPLKQFLPLFDFAPLGATGSATGTNPIAPLIQASDGNFYGTTVGGGVINGVSTNQGVVFKITPAGKLSVLHVFAGNGDGTQPIGGLVQASDGNLYGTTSLSIPGFGCGTIFRITLPGGTFSTLHAFSNIPPIRDGCHPQVTLVQHTNGILYGDTNAGGSLGQGVFFSLNESLPPFVSLLPYSGKVAATIEFLGQGFTSTTTVSFSGTTASRTVVSGTFLTATVPSGAGTGLVTVTTSSGTLKSNKLFRVIPQITGFSPTTGSAGTSVTITGVSLKQTTKVTFGGVKASFTVNSDSKVTAIVPSGAVTGKIAITTPGGRATSAGTFTVSSTLTGHCVYQCGSTRCGELTGYCAGSVGHAPRDSTPWSVLSGSRRRVRGRSVA
;
A
#
# COMPACT_ATOMS: atom_id res chain seq x y z
N MET A 1 33.52 41.55 -45.68
CA MET A 1 33.76 42.47 -44.56
C MET A 1 33.02 41.95 -43.34
N LEU A 2 33.66 42.09 -42.18
CA LEU A 2 33.38 41.59 -40.82
C LEU A 2 31.93 41.79 -40.33
N SER A 3 31.31 40.77 -39.70
CA SER A 3 31.09 40.54 -38.24
C SER A 3 30.00 41.46 -37.64
N SER A 4 29.04 41.04 -36.80
CA SER A 4 29.04 40.28 -35.53
C SER A 4 27.61 39.70 -35.30
N GLY A 5 27.28 38.64 -34.55
CA GLY A 5 27.76 38.14 -33.26
C GLY A 5 26.58 38.03 -32.27
N SER A 6 26.46 36.86 -31.60
CA SER A 6 25.75 36.52 -30.34
C SER A 6 24.23 36.30 -30.26
N SER A 7 23.88 35.01 -30.09
CA SER A 7 23.04 34.38 -29.05
C SER A 7 21.82 35.11 -28.44
N SER A 8 20.68 34.42 -28.37
CA SER A 8 20.27 33.68 -27.14
C SER A 8 18.79 33.25 -27.18
N THR A 9 18.58 31.96 -26.89
CA THR A 9 17.49 31.47 -26.00
C THR A 9 16.06 32.00 -26.16
N ARG A 10 15.40 31.80 -27.30
CA ARG A 10 13.92 31.70 -27.39
C ARG A 10 13.58 30.78 -28.56
N ASN A 11 13.34 29.48 -28.40
CA ASN A 11 12.00 28.97 -28.14
C ASN A 11 12.02 27.45 -27.82
N ARG A 12 12.91 27.01 -26.93
CA ARG A 12 12.85 25.63 -26.38
C ARG A 12 11.63 25.39 -25.46
N TRP A 13 10.79 26.42 -25.29
CA TRP A 13 9.53 26.40 -24.54
C TRP A 13 8.28 26.14 -25.40
N GLN A 14 8.41 25.99 -26.73
CA GLN A 14 7.28 25.62 -27.59
C GLN A 14 7.02 24.10 -27.69
N LEU A 15 7.89 23.25 -27.12
CA LEU A 15 7.78 21.77 -27.17
C LEU A 15 7.31 21.11 -25.86
N LEU A 16 6.75 21.88 -24.91
CA LEU A 16 6.08 21.35 -23.72
C LEU A 16 4.56 21.60 -23.70
N ARG A 17 3.96 21.99 -24.83
CA ARG A 17 2.50 22.02 -25.02
C ARG A 17 1.89 20.63 -25.31
N ASN A 18 2.56 19.56 -24.86
CA ASN A 18 1.96 18.22 -24.72
C ASN A 18 1.31 18.01 -23.36
N ARG A 19 0.96 19.08 -22.63
CA ARG A 19 -0.22 19.02 -21.78
C ARG A 19 -1.42 19.08 -22.71
N ARG A 20 -1.95 17.92 -23.09
CA ARG A 20 -3.39 17.80 -23.31
C ARG A 20 -4.04 18.40 -22.08
N ILE A 21 -4.35 19.68 -22.15
CA ILE A 21 -5.49 20.26 -21.46
C ILE A 21 -6.64 19.54 -22.16
N LEU A 22 -7.01 18.39 -21.59
CA LEU A 22 -8.24 17.71 -21.91
C LEU A 22 -9.31 18.77 -21.70
N LEU A 23 -10.08 19.05 -22.76
CA LEU A 23 -11.31 19.82 -22.67
C LEU A 23 -12.01 19.36 -21.41
N SER A 24 -12.15 20.25 -20.43
CA SER A 24 -12.78 19.94 -19.14
C SER A 24 -14.21 19.51 -19.43
N SER A 25 -14.42 18.21 -19.57
CA SER A 25 -15.75 17.64 -19.59
C SER A 25 -16.35 17.91 -18.22
N ASN A 26 -17.48 18.60 -18.17
CA ASN A 26 -18.21 18.88 -16.94
C ASN A 26 -18.90 17.62 -16.37
N ALA A 27 -18.26 16.46 -16.55
CA ALA A 27 -18.77 15.11 -16.32
C ALA A 27 -18.01 14.39 -15.19
N GLY A 28 -16.95 15.01 -14.65
CA GLY A 28 -16.19 14.54 -13.49
C GLY A 28 -14.86 13.88 -13.82
N THR A 29 -13.97 13.84 -12.83
CA THR A 29 -12.59 13.37 -12.95
C THR A 29 -12.18 12.59 -11.70
N VAL A 30 -11.50 11.46 -11.89
CA VAL A 30 -10.76 10.79 -10.81
C VAL A 30 -9.36 11.39 -10.72
N PHE A 31 -8.94 11.80 -9.53
CA PHE A 31 -7.60 12.34 -9.29
C PHE A 31 -6.75 11.41 -8.44
N ARG A 32 -5.46 11.37 -8.74
CA ARG A 32 -4.42 10.94 -7.80
C ARG A 32 -3.89 12.17 -7.08
N VAL A 33 -4.00 12.19 -5.76
CA VAL A 33 -3.42 13.25 -4.92
C VAL A 33 -2.04 12.82 -4.42
N THR A 34 -1.02 13.63 -4.68
CA THR A 34 0.35 13.34 -4.21
C THR A 34 0.54 13.76 -2.75
N PRO A 35 1.58 13.25 -2.06
CA PRO A 35 1.95 13.75 -0.73
C PRO A 35 2.26 15.26 -0.69
N LEU A 36 2.62 15.83 -1.84
CA LEU A 36 2.81 17.27 -2.03
C LEU A 36 1.48 18.00 -2.31
N LYS A 37 0.33 17.35 -2.07
CA LYS A 37 -1.02 17.87 -2.29
C LYS A 37 -1.31 18.29 -3.74
N GLN A 38 -0.62 17.68 -4.70
CA GLN A 38 -0.86 17.93 -6.12
C GLN A 38 -1.94 16.99 -6.65
N PHE A 39 -2.90 17.54 -7.39
CA PHE A 39 -3.94 16.76 -8.07
C PHE A 39 -3.46 16.39 -9.47
N LEU A 40 -3.34 15.09 -9.72
CA LEU A 40 -2.99 14.54 -11.02
C LEU A 40 -4.23 13.83 -11.59
N PRO A 41 -4.79 14.29 -12.72
CA PRO A 41 -5.91 13.60 -13.37
C PRO A 41 -5.50 12.15 -13.67
N LEU A 42 -6.34 11.20 -13.25
CA LEU A 42 -6.14 9.78 -13.46
C LEU A 42 -7.08 9.26 -14.55
N PHE A 43 -8.32 9.77 -14.59
CA PHE A 43 -9.32 9.48 -15.60
C PHE A 43 -10.36 10.60 -15.67
N ASP A 44 -10.68 11.07 -16.87
CA ASP A 44 -11.74 12.06 -17.12
C ASP A 44 -12.96 11.37 -17.73
N PHE A 45 -14.12 11.52 -17.10
CA PHE A 45 -15.38 11.02 -17.64
C PHE A 45 -15.86 11.93 -18.77
N ALA A 46 -16.66 11.39 -19.70
CA ALA A 46 -17.20 12.17 -20.80
C ALA A 46 -18.66 12.58 -20.54
N PRO A 47 -19.13 13.71 -21.10
CA PRO A 47 -20.52 14.11 -21.01
C PRO A 47 -21.45 13.06 -21.65
N LEU A 48 -22.70 13.06 -21.22
CA LEU A 48 -23.74 12.20 -21.79
C LEU A 48 -23.84 12.38 -23.31
N GLY A 49 -23.90 11.27 -24.05
CA GLY A 49 -23.99 11.26 -25.51
C GLY A 49 -22.66 11.48 -26.26
N ALA A 50 -21.55 11.74 -25.55
CA ALA A 50 -20.22 11.72 -26.14
C ALA A 50 -19.68 10.28 -26.25
N THR A 51 -18.67 10.06 -27.10
CA THR A 51 -18.04 8.75 -27.33
C THR A 51 -17.47 8.07 -26.07
N GLY A 52 -17.25 8.82 -24.97
CA GLY A 52 -16.84 8.30 -23.67
C GLY A 52 -17.97 8.09 -22.64
N SER A 53 -19.23 8.38 -22.98
CA SER A 53 -20.37 8.18 -22.06
C SER A 53 -20.56 6.70 -21.67
N ALA A 54 -19.97 5.77 -22.43
CA ALA A 54 -19.97 4.34 -22.13
C ALA A 54 -19.31 4.02 -20.78
N THR A 55 -18.34 4.83 -20.34
CA THR A 55 -17.65 4.64 -19.05
C THR A 55 -18.34 5.31 -17.87
N GLY A 56 -19.49 5.96 -18.10
CA GLY A 56 -20.23 6.72 -17.10
C GLY A 56 -20.02 8.23 -17.17
N THR A 57 -20.86 8.97 -16.43
CA THR A 57 -20.76 10.43 -16.19
C THR A 57 -21.24 10.76 -14.79
N ASN A 58 -20.73 11.84 -14.21
CA ASN A 58 -21.07 12.36 -12.89
C ASN A 58 -20.78 11.35 -11.76
N PRO A 59 -19.50 11.00 -11.53
CA PRO A 59 -19.07 10.18 -10.40
C PRO A 59 -19.18 10.97 -9.08
N ILE A 60 -20.37 11.05 -8.49
CA ILE A 60 -20.58 11.79 -7.24
C ILE A 60 -20.28 10.97 -5.97
N ALA A 61 -20.31 9.65 -6.09
CA ALA A 61 -20.08 8.74 -4.98
C ALA A 61 -18.58 8.61 -4.66
N PRO A 62 -18.20 8.39 -3.37
CA PRO A 62 -16.82 8.16 -3.01
C PRO A 62 -16.30 6.84 -3.61
N LEU A 63 -15.02 6.82 -4.00
CA LEU A 63 -14.33 5.60 -4.39
C LEU A 63 -14.01 4.74 -3.15
N ILE A 64 -14.13 3.43 -3.31
CA ILE A 64 -13.55 2.46 -2.38
C ILE A 64 -12.30 1.82 -2.98
N GLN A 65 -11.23 1.69 -2.19
CA GLN A 65 -10.13 0.80 -2.53
C GLN A 65 -10.46 -0.60 -2.01
N ALA A 66 -10.61 -1.57 -2.92
CA ALA A 66 -10.87 -2.96 -2.53
C ALA A 66 -9.58 -3.72 -2.20
N SER A 67 -9.74 -4.93 -1.67
CA SER A 67 -8.65 -5.85 -1.28
C SER A 67 -7.72 -6.25 -2.44
N ASP A 68 -8.18 -6.13 -3.68
CA ASP A 68 -7.37 -6.36 -4.88
C ASP A 68 -6.48 -5.16 -5.28
N GLY A 69 -6.53 -4.08 -4.49
CA GLY A 69 -5.73 -2.87 -4.67
C GLY A 69 -6.27 -1.89 -5.72
N ASN A 70 -7.36 -2.23 -6.42
CA ASN A 70 -8.01 -1.33 -7.37
C ASN A 70 -9.07 -0.46 -6.67
N PHE A 71 -9.47 0.61 -7.34
CA PHE A 71 -10.52 1.50 -6.86
C PHE A 71 -11.82 1.21 -7.61
N TYR A 72 -12.94 1.31 -6.90
CA TYR A 72 -14.26 1.03 -7.43
C TYR A 72 -15.20 2.17 -7.08
N GLY A 73 -16.15 2.44 -7.96
CA GLY A 73 -17.12 3.50 -7.77
C GLY A 73 -18.32 3.36 -8.67
N THR A 74 -19.20 4.33 -8.54
CA THR A 74 -20.45 4.44 -9.28
C THR A 74 -20.52 5.79 -9.97
N THR A 75 -21.30 5.85 -11.05
CA THR A 75 -21.62 7.08 -11.77
C THR A 75 -23.14 7.19 -11.86
N VAL A 76 -23.68 8.40 -11.70
CA VAL A 76 -25.14 8.60 -11.72
C VAL A 76 -25.72 8.43 -13.12
N GLY A 77 -24.94 8.80 -14.15
CA GLY A 77 -25.36 8.72 -15.54
C GLY A 77 -24.35 8.01 -16.43
N GLY A 78 -24.68 7.90 -17.71
CA GLY A 78 -23.89 7.19 -18.71
C GLY A 78 -24.16 5.69 -18.72
N GLY A 79 -23.30 4.96 -19.44
CA GLY A 79 -23.51 3.57 -19.83
C GLY A 79 -23.91 3.43 -21.29
N VAL A 80 -23.70 2.24 -21.86
CA VAL A 80 -24.17 1.88 -23.21
C VAL A 80 -24.86 0.52 -23.14
N ILE A 81 -26.08 0.45 -23.65
CA ILE A 81 -26.87 -0.79 -23.78
C ILE A 81 -27.24 -0.94 -25.24
N ASN A 82 -26.92 -2.09 -25.85
CA ASN A 82 -27.20 -2.38 -27.26
C ASN A 82 -26.72 -1.28 -28.22
N GLY A 83 -25.56 -0.68 -27.93
CA GLY A 83 -24.97 0.40 -28.74
C GLY A 83 -25.57 1.80 -28.49
N VAL A 84 -26.56 1.93 -27.62
CA VAL A 84 -27.22 3.20 -27.30
C VAL A 84 -26.74 3.72 -25.95
N SER A 85 -26.30 4.99 -25.92
CA SER A 85 -25.94 5.65 -24.66
C SER A 85 -27.16 5.77 -23.75
N THR A 86 -26.99 5.38 -22.49
CA THR A 86 -28.02 5.48 -21.47
C THR A 86 -27.63 6.54 -20.45
N ASN A 87 -28.59 7.04 -19.68
CA ASN A 87 -28.32 7.94 -18.56
C ASN A 87 -28.57 7.26 -17.21
N GLN A 88 -28.19 5.98 -17.13
CA GLN A 88 -28.62 5.12 -16.04
C GLN A 88 -27.54 4.89 -14.97
N GLY A 89 -26.29 5.17 -15.33
CA GLY A 89 -25.15 5.00 -14.46
C GLY A 89 -24.45 3.67 -14.66
N VAL A 90 -23.23 3.59 -14.15
CA VAL A 90 -22.43 2.37 -14.17
C VAL A 90 -21.76 2.11 -12.83
N VAL A 91 -21.46 0.83 -12.56
CA VAL A 91 -20.40 0.45 -11.62
C VAL A 91 -19.11 0.31 -12.40
N PHE A 92 -18.03 0.94 -11.93
CA PHE A 92 -16.73 0.87 -12.57
C PHE A 92 -15.62 0.45 -11.61
N LYS A 93 -14.56 -0.08 -12.21
CA LYS A 93 -13.25 -0.37 -11.62
C LYS A 93 -12.22 0.54 -12.28
N ILE A 94 -11.30 1.10 -11.50
CA ILE A 94 -10.14 1.84 -12.01
C ILE A 94 -8.86 1.38 -11.31
N THR A 95 -7.83 1.08 -12.10
CA THR A 95 -6.52 0.70 -11.55
C THR A 95 -5.78 1.90 -10.99
N PRO A 96 -4.79 1.73 -10.09
CA PRO A 96 -3.92 2.83 -9.66
C PRO A 96 -3.16 3.54 -10.80
N ALA A 97 -3.06 2.90 -11.97
CA ALA A 97 -2.47 3.44 -13.18
C ALA A 97 -3.49 4.19 -14.07
N GLY A 98 -4.78 4.20 -13.72
CA GLY A 98 -5.84 4.94 -14.40
C GLY A 98 -6.57 4.21 -15.52
N LYS A 99 -6.40 2.89 -15.61
CA LYS A 99 -7.21 2.08 -16.54
C LYS A 99 -8.60 1.84 -15.94
N LEU A 100 -9.63 2.46 -16.51
CA LEU A 100 -11.03 2.24 -16.13
C LEU A 100 -11.63 1.05 -16.87
N SER A 101 -12.51 0.30 -16.20
CA SER A 101 -13.31 -0.78 -16.76
C SER A 101 -14.71 -0.73 -16.16
N VAL A 102 -15.73 -0.81 -17.00
CA VAL A 102 -17.13 -0.89 -16.54
C VAL A 102 -17.40 -2.33 -16.13
N LEU A 103 -17.96 -2.51 -14.93
CA LEU A 103 -18.36 -3.81 -14.40
C LEU A 103 -19.84 -4.08 -14.63
N HIS A 104 -20.67 -3.04 -14.53
CA HIS A 104 -22.11 -3.13 -14.75
C HIS A 104 -22.65 -1.84 -15.34
N VAL A 105 -23.52 -1.94 -16.33
CA VAL A 105 -24.30 -0.82 -16.85
C VAL A 105 -25.74 -1.01 -16.38
N PHE A 106 -26.26 -0.03 -15.65
CA PHE A 106 -27.64 -0.10 -15.17
C PHE A 106 -28.63 0.05 -16.33
N ALA A 107 -29.66 -0.78 -16.33
CA ALA A 107 -30.65 -0.87 -17.39
C ALA A 107 -32.07 -0.46 -16.95
N GLY A 108 -32.31 -0.36 -15.65
CA GLY A 108 -33.58 0.11 -15.07
C GLY A 108 -34.65 -0.98 -15.07
N ASN A 109 -34.34 -2.16 -15.62
CA ASN A 109 -35.23 -3.31 -15.78
C ASN A 109 -35.17 -4.28 -14.59
N GLY A 110 -35.01 -3.74 -13.37
CA GLY A 110 -34.92 -4.51 -12.12
C GLY A 110 -33.53 -4.51 -11.47
N ASP A 111 -32.51 -4.00 -12.15
CA ASP A 111 -31.18 -3.74 -11.58
C ASP A 111 -31.07 -2.35 -10.92
N GLY A 112 -31.97 -1.45 -11.28
CA GLY A 112 -32.03 -0.08 -10.76
C GLY A 112 -31.38 0.94 -11.68
N THR A 113 -31.30 2.20 -11.24
CA THR A 113 -30.67 3.30 -11.97
C THR A 113 -30.21 4.39 -11.00
N GLN A 114 -29.31 5.25 -11.46
CA GLN A 114 -28.72 6.34 -10.69
C GLN A 114 -28.13 5.86 -9.35
N PRO A 115 -27.04 5.08 -9.38
CA PRO A 115 -26.31 4.71 -8.17
C PRO A 115 -25.62 5.94 -7.57
N ILE A 116 -26.25 6.52 -6.56
CA ILE A 116 -25.77 7.72 -5.83
C ILE A 116 -24.88 7.30 -4.64
N GLY A 117 -25.24 6.22 -3.96
CA GLY A 117 -24.46 5.67 -2.85
C GLY A 117 -23.11 5.13 -3.33
N GLY A 118 -22.10 5.23 -2.46
CA GLY A 118 -20.82 4.55 -2.68
C GLY A 118 -20.92 3.05 -2.51
N LEU A 119 -19.79 2.37 -2.72
CA LEU A 119 -19.67 0.93 -2.56
C LEU A 119 -19.00 0.58 -1.24
N VAL A 120 -19.41 -0.52 -0.62
CA VAL A 120 -18.69 -1.17 0.47
C VAL A 120 -18.19 -2.54 0.00
N GLN A 121 -16.94 -2.88 0.30
CA GLN A 121 -16.46 -4.25 0.16
C GLN A 121 -16.71 -4.98 1.48
N ALA A 122 -17.62 -5.95 1.47
CA ALA A 122 -17.98 -6.68 2.68
C ALA A 122 -16.98 -7.81 2.98
N SER A 123 -17.18 -8.51 4.11
CA SER A 123 -16.28 -9.56 4.62
C SER A 123 -16.15 -10.79 3.71
N ASP A 124 -17.05 -10.97 2.75
CA ASP A 124 -16.98 -12.00 1.70
C ASP A 124 -16.11 -11.58 0.48
N GLY A 125 -15.61 -10.33 0.47
CA GLY A 125 -14.80 -9.78 -0.60
C GLY A 125 -15.59 -9.19 -1.77
N ASN A 126 -16.93 -9.22 -1.73
CA ASN A 126 -17.79 -8.67 -2.77
C ASN A 126 -18.13 -7.19 -2.50
N LEU A 127 -18.51 -6.47 -3.56
CA LEU A 127 -18.94 -5.08 -3.44
C LEU A 127 -20.45 -5.02 -3.31
N TYR A 128 -20.93 -4.19 -2.40
CA TYR A 128 -22.34 -3.94 -2.17
C TYR A 128 -22.62 -2.45 -2.35
N GLY A 129 -23.75 -2.13 -2.95
CA GLY A 129 -24.13 -0.76 -3.25
C GLY A 129 -25.63 -0.61 -3.42
N THR A 130 -26.04 0.62 -3.67
CA THR A 130 -27.45 1.00 -3.80
C THR A 130 -27.69 1.79 -5.08
N THR A 131 -28.86 1.61 -5.67
CA THR A 131 -29.38 2.50 -6.71
C THR A 131 -30.54 3.31 -6.15
N SER A 132 -30.68 4.56 -6.59
CA SER A 132 -31.72 5.44 -6.03
C SER A 132 -33.08 5.27 -6.70
N LEU A 133 -33.15 4.77 -7.93
CA LEU A 133 -34.38 4.71 -8.73
C LEU A 133 -34.47 3.39 -9.53
N SER A 134 -35.63 3.12 -10.13
CA SER A 134 -35.78 2.21 -11.30
C SER A 134 -36.95 2.69 -12.20
N ILE A 135 -36.87 2.57 -13.54
CA ILE A 135 -37.94 3.06 -14.46
C ILE A 135 -38.26 2.14 -15.66
N PRO A 136 -39.51 2.20 -16.20
CA PRO A 136 -40.58 3.18 -15.92
C PRO A 136 -41.82 2.64 -15.18
N GLY A 137 -42.18 3.32 -14.07
CA GLY A 137 -43.33 3.02 -13.19
C GLY A 137 -43.18 3.38 -11.70
N PHE A 138 -42.18 4.18 -11.31
CA PHE A 138 -41.87 4.70 -9.95
C PHE A 138 -41.02 3.82 -9.01
N GLY A 139 -40.14 2.92 -9.45
CA GLY A 139 -39.47 2.01 -8.49
C GLY A 139 -38.43 2.69 -7.57
N CYS A 140 -38.33 2.18 -6.34
CA CYS A 140 -37.76 2.88 -5.19
C CYS A 140 -36.25 2.63 -4.97
N GLY A 141 -35.54 2.20 -6.01
CA GLY A 141 -34.14 1.83 -5.95
C GLY A 141 -33.90 0.36 -5.61
N THR A 142 -32.64 -0.05 -5.61
CA THR A 142 -32.22 -1.43 -5.33
C THR A 142 -31.03 -1.48 -4.39
N ILE A 143 -30.86 -2.61 -3.71
CA ILE A 143 -29.58 -3.03 -3.14
C ILE A 143 -29.00 -4.07 -4.08
N PHE A 144 -27.72 -3.94 -4.44
CA PHE A 144 -27.05 -4.85 -5.36
C PHE A 144 -25.71 -5.34 -4.80
N ARG A 145 -25.26 -6.46 -5.38
CA ARG A 145 -23.93 -7.02 -5.20
C ARG A 145 -23.18 -7.10 -6.53
N ILE A 146 -21.89 -6.80 -6.51
CA ILE A 146 -20.93 -7.17 -7.55
C ILE A 146 -19.96 -8.20 -6.98
N THR A 147 -19.99 -9.41 -7.52
CA THR A 147 -19.10 -10.49 -7.10
C THR A 147 -17.71 -10.31 -7.71
N LEU A 148 -16.66 -10.26 -6.88
CA LEU A 148 -15.27 -10.13 -7.34
C LEU A 148 -14.57 -11.50 -7.39
N PRO A 149 -13.60 -11.74 -8.31
CA PRO A 149 -13.02 -10.80 -9.27
C PRO A 149 -13.77 -10.69 -10.62
N GLY A 150 -14.88 -11.42 -10.81
CA GLY A 150 -15.58 -11.54 -12.10
C GLY A 150 -16.48 -10.36 -12.50
N GLY A 151 -16.92 -9.55 -11.53
CA GLY A 151 -17.82 -8.44 -11.78
C GLY A 151 -19.29 -8.83 -11.93
N THR A 152 -19.69 -10.06 -11.57
CA THR A 152 -21.07 -10.53 -11.72
C THR A 152 -22.04 -9.71 -10.89
N PHE A 153 -23.05 -9.12 -11.52
CA PHE A 153 -24.09 -8.34 -10.87
C PHE A 153 -25.22 -9.21 -10.31
N SER A 154 -25.79 -8.81 -9.17
CA SER A 154 -27.03 -9.37 -8.64
C SER A 154 -27.83 -8.30 -7.90
N THR A 155 -29.12 -8.18 -8.20
CA THR A 155 -30.05 -7.44 -7.34
C THR A 155 -30.37 -8.29 -6.11
N LEU A 156 -30.13 -7.74 -4.92
CA LEU A 156 -30.41 -8.40 -3.64
C LEU A 156 -31.78 -7.99 -3.10
N HIS A 157 -32.12 -6.72 -3.28
CA HIS A 157 -33.40 -6.16 -2.86
C HIS A 157 -33.85 -5.10 -3.86
N ALA A 158 -35.15 -5.06 -4.15
CA ALA A 158 -35.78 -3.98 -4.88
C ALA A 158 -36.80 -3.31 -3.96
N PHE A 159 -36.61 -2.03 -3.69
CA PHE A 159 -37.52 -1.29 -2.82
C PHE A 159 -38.84 -1.07 -3.56
N SER A 160 -39.94 -1.27 -2.84
CA SER A 160 -41.29 -1.11 -3.40
C SER A 160 -41.76 0.33 -3.30
N ASN A 161 -42.36 0.80 -4.37
CA ASN A 161 -43.11 2.04 -4.45
C ASN A 161 -44.63 1.83 -4.37
N ILE A 162 -45.07 0.58 -4.23
CA ILE A 162 -46.48 0.21 -4.16
C ILE A 162 -46.94 0.36 -2.70
N PRO A 163 -47.96 1.21 -2.43
CA PRO A 163 -48.49 1.37 -1.09
C PRO A 163 -49.00 0.04 -0.48
N PRO A 164 -48.76 -0.20 0.83
CA PRO A 164 -47.98 0.64 1.73
C PRO A 164 -46.47 0.48 1.50
N ILE A 165 -45.76 1.60 1.28
CA ILE A 165 -44.30 1.64 1.10
C ILE A 165 -43.65 1.43 2.47
N ARG A 166 -43.39 0.17 2.86
CA ARG A 166 -42.93 -0.17 4.21
C ARG A 166 -41.42 -0.28 4.34
N ASP A 167 -40.74 -0.68 3.28
CA ASP A 167 -39.31 -0.99 3.25
C ASP A 167 -38.42 0.20 2.87
N GLY A 168 -39.02 1.35 2.51
CA GLY A 168 -38.31 2.59 2.19
C GLY A 168 -38.15 2.84 0.69
N CYS A 169 -37.58 3.98 0.35
CA CYS A 169 -37.42 4.45 -1.03
C CYS A 169 -36.23 5.39 -1.18
N HIS A 170 -35.55 5.31 -2.34
CA HIS A 170 -34.37 6.10 -2.68
C HIS A 170 -33.21 5.95 -1.68
N PRO A 171 -32.58 4.76 -1.61
CA PRO A 171 -31.35 4.62 -0.85
C PRO A 171 -30.23 5.44 -1.52
N GLN A 172 -29.59 6.32 -0.75
CA GLN A 172 -28.55 7.24 -1.24
C GLN A 172 -27.24 7.13 -0.46
N VAL A 173 -27.14 6.19 0.48
CA VAL A 173 -25.97 6.01 1.33
C VAL A 173 -25.08 4.85 0.89
N THR A 174 -23.80 4.96 1.21
CA THR A 174 -22.88 3.82 1.22
C THR A 174 -23.27 2.89 2.36
N LEU A 175 -23.53 1.63 2.07
CA LEU A 175 -23.86 0.63 3.09
C LEU A 175 -22.71 0.45 4.08
N VAL A 176 -23.04 0.11 5.32
CA VAL A 176 -22.07 -0.22 6.37
C VAL A 176 -22.27 -1.67 6.78
N GLN A 177 -21.21 -2.48 6.72
CA GLN A 177 -21.24 -3.82 7.31
C GLN A 177 -20.86 -3.74 8.78
N HIS A 178 -21.77 -4.15 9.66
CA HIS A 178 -21.49 -4.29 11.09
C HIS A 178 -20.73 -5.60 11.36
N THR A 179 -20.05 -5.69 12.52
CA THR A 179 -19.22 -6.86 12.89
C THR A 179 -20.00 -8.16 13.07
N ASN A 180 -21.34 -8.09 13.15
CA ASN A 180 -22.23 -9.26 13.13
C ASN A 180 -22.47 -9.83 11.71
N GLY A 181 -21.90 -9.21 10.68
CA GLY A 181 -22.06 -9.61 9.28
C GLY A 181 -23.21 -8.91 8.54
N ILE A 182 -24.12 -8.25 9.25
CA ILE A 182 -25.29 -7.60 8.66
C ILE A 182 -24.91 -6.26 8.03
N LEU A 183 -25.46 -5.99 6.84
CA LEU A 183 -25.34 -4.70 6.16
C LEU A 183 -26.45 -3.76 6.61
N TYR A 184 -26.11 -2.50 6.81
CA TYR A 184 -27.05 -1.45 7.21
C TYR A 184 -27.00 -0.28 6.24
N GLY A 185 -28.14 0.37 6.07
CA GLY A 185 -28.28 1.56 5.26
C GLY A 185 -29.57 2.29 5.60
N ASP A 186 -29.83 3.37 4.88
CA ASP A 186 -31.05 4.14 4.99
C ASP A 186 -31.60 4.53 3.62
N THR A 187 -32.82 5.03 3.67
CA THR A 187 -33.61 5.53 2.56
C THR A 187 -34.12 6.92 2.93
N ASN A 188 -34.26 7.83 1.96
CA ASN A 188 -34.70 9.20 2.25
C ASN A 188 -36.23 9.40 2.16
N ALA A 189 -36.96 8.38 1.70
CA ALA A 189 -38.41 8.40 1.55
C ALA A 189 -39.02 7.01 1.87
N GLY A 190 -40.34 6.94 1.99
CA GLY A 190 -41.05 5.69 2.34
C GLY A 190 -41.08 5.40 3.83
N GLY A 191 -41.45 4.17 4.21
CA GLY A 191 -41.72 3.82 5.60
C GLY A 191 -43.10 4.29 6.07
N SER A 192 -43.43 4.04 7.33
CA SER A 192 -44.75 4.36 7.91
C SER A 192 -45.08 5.85 7.94
N LEU A 193 -44.05 6.71 7.95
CA LEU A 193 -44.17 8.18 7.95
C LEU A 193 -43.84 8.79 6.58
N GLY A 194 -43.44 8.00 5.59
CA GLY A 194 -43.02 8.49 4.27
C GLY A 194 -41.66 9.19 4.23
N GLN A 195 -40.95 9.32 5.36
CA GLN A 195 -39.71 10.09 5.51
C GLN A 195 -38.43 9.24 5.51
N GLY A 196 -38.52 7.98 5.06
CA GLY A 196 -37.39 7.06 5.05
C GLY A 196 -37.41 6.06 6.19
N VAL A 197 -36.56 5.03 6.04
CA VAL A 197 -36.28 4.02 7.05
C VAL A 197 -34.79 3.74 7.13
N PHE A 198 -34.33 3.38 8.34
CA PHE A 198 -33.07 2.69 8.54
C PHE A 198 -33.33 1.18 8.41
N PHE A 199 -32.62 0.50 7.52
CA PHE A 199 -32.82 -0.91 7.22
C PHE A 199 -31.59 -1.75 7.51
N SER A 200 -31.82 -3.05 7.64
CA SER A 200 -30.77 -4.07 7.70
C SER A 200 -30.98 -5.09 6.60
N LEU A 201 -29.89 -5.55 5.98
CA LEU A 201 -29.87 -6.61 4.99
C LEU A 201 -28.98 -7.77 5.48
N ASN A 202 -29.57 -8.95 5.59
CA ASN A 202 -28.88 -10.15 6.07
C ASN A 202 -28.55 -11.09 4.89
N GLU A 203 -27.35 -10.94 4.34
CA GLU A 203 -26.79 -11.82 3.30
C GLU A 203 -26.07 -13.04 3.88
N SER A 204 -26.27 -13.36 5.17
CA SER A 204 -25.58 -14.44 5.88
C SER A 204 -24.05 -14.33 5.82
N LEU A 205 -23.52 -13.10 5.78
CA LEU A 205 -22.08 -12.84 5.76
C LEU A 205 -21.45 -13.23 7.11
N PRO A 206 -20.21 -13.73 7.11
CA PRO A 206 -19.56 -14.15 8.34
C PRO A 206 -19.30 -12.95 9.25
N PRO A 207 -19.52 -13.08 10.57
CA PRO A 207 -19.11 -12.08 11.54
C PRO A 207 -17.58 -11.95 11.57
N PHE A 208 -17.11 -10.77 11.95
CA PHE A 208 -15.69 -10.43 11.94
C PHE A 208 -15.32 -9.56 13.13
N VAL A 209 -14.02 -9.32 13.31
CA VAL A 209 -13.54 -8.32 14.27
C VAL A 209 -12.98 -7.09 13.57
N SER A 210 -13.30 -5.92 14.09
CA SER A 210 -12.69 -4.65 13.70
C SER A 210 -11.61 -4.28 14.72
N LEU A 211 -10.47 -3.81 14.25
CA LEU A 211 -9.30 -3.50 15.09
C LEU A 211 -9.06 -2.00 15.15
N LEU A 212 -8.75 -1.50 16.34
CA LEU A 212 -8.45 -0.09 16.57
C LEU A 212 -7.15 0.00 17.39
N PRO A 213 -6.03 0.45 16.79
CA PRO A 213 -5.77 0.62 15.35
C PRO A 213 -5.48 -0.70 14.60
N TYR A 214 -5.46 -0.67 13.26
CA TYR A 214 -5.01 -1.79 12.39
C TYR A 214 -3.48 -1.90 12.24
N SER A 215 -2.71 -1.23 13.11
CA SER A 215 -1.26 -1.32 13.09
C SER A 215 -0.68 -1.00 14.46
N GLY A 216 0.37 -1.72 14.85
CA GLY A 216 1.02 -1.49 16.13
C GLY A 216 2.40 -2.14 16.20
N LYS A 217 3.20 -1.68 17.16
CA LYS A 217 4.45 -2.34 17.54
C LYS A 217 4.14 -3.49 18.50
N VAL A 218 5.09 -4.39 18.69
CA VAL A 218 5.04 -5.35 19.82
C VAL A 218 4.86 -4.58 21.13
N ALA A 219 4.08 -5.16 22.04
CA ALA A 219 3.61 -4.57 23.30
C ALA A 219 2.57 -3.44 23.20
N ALA A 220 2.15 -3.02 22.00
CA ALA A 220 1.02 -2.10 21.86
C ALA A 220 -0.30 -2.80 22.24
N THR A 221 -1.18 -2.09 22.95
CA THR A 221 -2.56 -2.54 23.20
C THR A 221 -3.44 -2.16 22.02
N ILE A 222 -4.20 -3.14 21.51
CA ILE A 222 -5.14 -3.00 20.41
C ILE A 222 -6.55 -3.27 20.94
N GLU A 223 -7.48 -2.42 20.52
CA GLU A 223 -8.91 -2.55 20.81
C GLU A 223 -9.60 -3.35 19.71
N PHE A 224 -10.57 -4.17 20.11
CA PHE A 224 -11.32 -5.06 19.24
C PHE A 224 -12.81 -4.78 19.41
N LEU A 225 -13.48 -4.55 18.29
CA LEU A 225 -14.94 -4.53 18.21
C LEU A 225 -15.40 -5.79 17.48
N GLY A 226 -16.42 -6.46 18.01
CA GLY A 226 -16.90 -7.73 17.48
C GLY A 226 -18.11 -8.20 18.26
N GLN A 227 -18.42 -9.49 18.18
CA GLN A 227 -19.55 -10.11 18.88
C GLN A 227 -19.08 -11.39 19.58
N GLY A 228 -19.77 -11.79 20.66
CA GLY A 228 -19.52 -13.06 21.34
C GLY A 228 -18.25 -13.10 22.20
N PHE A 229 -17.69 -11.94 22.57
CA PHE A 229 -16.40 -11.89 23.25
C PHE A 229 -16.39 -12.41 24.70
N THR A 230 -17.55 -12.54 25.35
CA THR A 230 -17.66 -13.12 26.70
C THR A 230 -17.13 -14.56 26.76
N SER A 231 -17.19 -15.31 25.66
CA SER A 231 -16.67 -16.67 25.56
C SER A 231 -15.33 -16.78 24.82
N THR A 232 -14.58 -15.67 24.71
CA THR A 232 -13.27 -15.68 24.04
C THR A 232 -12.31 -16.62 24.76
N THR A 233 -11.70 -17.55 24.01
CA THR A 233 -10.69 -18.51 24.47
C THR A 233 -9.28 -18.17 23.99
N THR A 234 -9.12 -17.57 22.79
CA THR A 234 -7.81 -17.16 22.24
C THR A 234 -7.92 -15.88 21.41
N VAL A 235 -6.91 -15.00 21.48
CA VAL A 235 -6.66 -13.95 20.50
C VAL A 235 -5.27 -14.21 19.91
N SER A 236 -5.12 -14.18 18.59
CA SER A 236 -3.86 -14.53 17.92
C SER A 236 -3.53 -13.58 16.77
N PHE A 237 -2.30 -13.06 16.76
CA PHE A 237 -1.76 -12.21 15.70
C PHE A 237 -0.88 -13.07 14.78
N SER A 238 -1.43 -13.44 13.62
CA SER A 238 -0.74 -14.30 12.64
C SER A 238 -0.21 -15.62 13.25
N GLY A 239 -0.99 -16.26 14.13
CA GLY A 239 -0.64 -17.52 14.78
C GLY A 239 0.04 -17.37 16.15
N THR A 240 0.51 -16.18 16.51
CA THR A 240 1.09 -15.92 17.84
C THR A 240 0.02 -15.49 18.82
N THR A 241 -0.20 -16.30 19.87
CA THR A 241 -1.17 -16.02 20.94
C THR A 241 -0.82 -14.75 21.71
N ALA A 242 -1.82 -13.89 21.91
CA ALA A 242 -1.73 -12.65 22.66
C ALA A 242 -2.37 -12.78 24.05
N SER A 243 -1.86 -11.99 25.00
CA SER A 243 -2.61 -11.66 26.21
C SER A 243 -3.81 -10.80 25.85
N ARG A 244 -4.95 -11.04 26.49
CA ARG A 244 -6.19 -10.31 26.24
C ARG A 244 -6.93 -9.98 27.54
N THR A 245 -7.76 -8.95 27.47
CA THR A 245 -8.73 -8.59 28.50
C THR A 245 -10.10 -8.47 27.83
N VAL A 246 -11.05 -9.31 28.23
CA VAL A 246 -12.44 -9.22 27.77
C VAL A 246 -13.15 -8.17 28.63
N VAL A 247 -13.71 -7.15 27.99
CA VAL A 247 -14.37 -6.03 28.69
C VAL A 247 -15.90 -6.17 28.61
N SER A 248 -16.43 -6.59 27.46
CA SER A 248 -17.85 -6.88 27.27
C SER A 248 -18.04 -7.97 26.20
N GLY A 249 -19.29 -8.33 25.90
CA GLY A 249 -19.61 -9.23 24.79
C GLY A 249 -19.26 -8.68 23.40
N THR A 250 -18.95 -7.38 23.29
CA THR A 250 -18.70 -6.69 22.02
C THR A 250 -17.37 -5.93 21.98
N PHE A 251 -16.65 -5.87 23.12
CA PHE A 251 -15.39 -5.18 23.26
C PHE A 251 -14.35 -6.00 24.04
N LEU A 252 -13.14 -6.11 23.50
CA LEU A 252 -11.98 -6.66 24.21
C LEU A 252 -10.70 -5.91 23.82
N THR A 253 -9.66 -6.02 24.63
CA THR A 253 -8.33 -5.53 24.30
C THR A 253 -7.34 -6.68 24.24
N ALA A 254 -6.32 -6.57 23.39
CA ALA A 254 -5.20 -7.52 23.36
C ALA A 254 -3.88 -6.81 23.08
N THR A 255 -2.80 -7.33 23.65
CA THR A 255 -1.45 -6.78 23.47
C THR A 255 -0.74 -7.50 22.33
N VAL A 256 -0.17 -6.77 21.39
CA VAL A 256 0.62 -7.37 20.28
C VAL A 256 1.77 -8.19 20.86
N PRO A 257 1.79 -9.52 20.67
CA PRO A 257 2.78 -10.39 21.31
C PRO A 257 4.13 -10.34 20.59
N SER A 258 5.19 -10.71 21.30
CA SER A 258 6.51 -10.94 20.68
C SER A 258 6.42 -12.07 19.66
N GLY A 259 7.04 -11.91 18.48
CA GLY A 259 6.93 -12.87 17.38
C GLY A 259 5.63 -12.76 16.56
N ALA A 260 4.77 -11.76 16.81
CA ALA A 260 3.62 -11.49 15.96
C ALA A 260 4.04 -11.12 14.53
N GLY A 261 3.38 -11.74 13.54
CA GLY A 261 3.52 -11.37 12.13
C GLY A 261 2.43 -10.39 11.67
N THR A 262 2.71 -9.63 10.60
CA THR A 262 1.69 -8.89 9.85
C THR A 262 0.77 -9.88 9.14
N GLY A 263 -0.53 -9.73 9.37
CA GLY A 263 -1.55 -10.66 8.86
C GLY A 263 -2.92 -10.41 9.47
N LEU A 264 -3.87 -11.31 9.21
CA LEU A 264 -5.17 -11.28 9.87
C LEU A 264 -5.01 -11.66 11.35
N VAL A 265 -5.81 -11.03 12.19
CA VAL A 265 -5.91 -11.36 13.62
C VAL A 265 -7.13 -12.24 13.81
N THR A 266 -7.01 -13.27 14.64
CA THR A 266 -8.10 -14.17 14.96
C THR A 266 -8.53 -14.03 16.41
N VAL A 267 -9.84 -14.14 16.63
CA VAL A 267 -10.44 -14.24 17.96
C VAL A 267 -11.26 -15.52 17.99
N THR A 268 -10.79 -16.49 18.77
CA THR A 268 -11.50 -17.76 18.97
C THR A 268 -12.40 -17.62 20.19
N THR A 269 -13.68 -17.91 19.99
CA THR A 269 -14.72 -17.98 21.02
C THR A 269 -15.24 -19.41 21.10
N SER A 270 -16.09 -19.71 22.09
CA SER A 270 -16.78 -21.01 22.14
C SER A 270 -17.66 -21.29 20.92
N SER A 271 -18.13 -20.25 20.23
CA SER A 271 -19.02 -20.34 19.07
C SER A 271 -18.30 -20.46 17.73
N GLY A 272 -16.99 -20.26 17.71
CA GLY A 272 -16.19 -20.26 16.48
C GLY A 272 -15.07 -19.23 16.49
N THR A 273 -14.37 -19.13 15.36
CA THR A 273 -13.26 -18.20 15.18
C THR A 273 -13.64 -17.05 14.26
N LEU A 274 -13.54 -15.84 14.79
CA LEU A 274 -13.67 -14.59 14.05
C LEU A 274 -12.32 -14.18 13.48
N LYS A 275 -12.32 -13.55 12.30
CA LYS A 275 -11.14 -12.97 11.67
C LYS A 275 -11.28 -11.46 11.56
N SER A 276 -10.16 -10.73 11.58
CA SER A 276 -10.18 -9.31 11.28
C SER A 276 -10.60 -9.06 9.82
N ASN A 277 -11.35 -7.99 9.57
CA ASN A 277 -11.74 -7.59 8.21
C ASN A 277 -10.63 -6.89 7.42
N LYS A 278 -9.51 -6.55 8.07
CA LYS A 278 -8.29 -6.02 7.45
C LYS A 278 -7.05 -6.66 8.07
N LEU A 279 -5.94 -6.63 7.32
CA LEU A 279 -4.64 -7.05 7.84
C LEU A 279 -4.18 -6.10 8.95
N PHE A 280 -3.75 -6.67 10.07
CA PHE A 280 -3.04 -5.94 11.12
C PHE A 280 -1.56 -5.85 10.76
N ARG A 281 -1.02 -4.62 10.71
CA ARG A 281 0.38 -4.35 10.39
C ARG A 281 1.23 -4.30 11.66
N VAL A 282 2.10 -5.29 11.83
CA VAL A 282 3.08 -5.30 12.92
C VAL A 282 4.29 -4.49 12.49
N ILE A 283 4.47 -3.31 13.07
CA ILE A 283 5.50 -2.35 12.67
C ILE A 283 6.88 -2.86 13.13
N PRO A 284 7.85 -3.07 12.22
CA PRO A 284 9.18 -3.57 12.59
C PRO A 284 9.99 -2.52 13.36
N GLN A 285 10.94 -2.98 14.17
CA GLN A 285 11.88 -2.10 14.88
C GLN A 285 13.31 -2.63 14.77
N ILE A 286 14.27 -1.72 14.54
CA ILE A 286 15.70 -2.02 14.64
C ILE A 286 16.17 -1.51 16.00
N THR A 287 16.72 -2.41 16.82
CA THR A 287 17.28 -2.07 18.14
C THR A 287 18.80 -1.89 18.10
N GLY A 288 19.48 -2.50 17.12
CA GLY A 288 20.92 -2.33 16.95
C GLY A 288 21.46 -2.98 15.69
N PHE A 289 22.75 -2.79 15.44
CA PHE A 289 23.48 -3.50 14.40
C PHE A 289 24.97 -3.55 14.72
N SER A 290 25.68 -4.57 14.22
CA SER A 290 27.11 -4.74 14.39
C SER A 290 27.73 -5.52 13.21
N PRO A 291 28.91 -5.12 12.71
CA PRO A 291 29.70 -3.94 13.11
C PRO A 291 29.04 -2.61 12.72
N THR A 292 29.48 -1.50 13.32
CA THR A 292 28.99 -0.15 12.99
C THR A 292 29.67 0.48 11.77
N THR A 293 30.76 -0.13 11.30
CA THR A 293 31.54 0.31 10.15
C THR A 293 31.93 -0.86 9.27
N GLY A 294 32.09 -0.65 7.97
CA GLY A 294 32.58 -1.69 7.05
C GLY A 294 32.59 -1.24 5.60
N SER A 295 33.39 -1.90 4.77
CA SER A 295 33.41 -1.70 3.32
C SER A 295 32.30 -2.52 2.65
N ALA A 296 32.14 -2.37 1.33
CA ALA A 296 31.32 -3.29 0.55
C ALA A 296 31.75 -4.75 0.80
N GLY A 297 30.77 -5.65 0.94
CA GLY A 297 30.99 -7.06 1.28
C GLY A 297 31.03 -7.37 2.78
N THR A 298 31.13 -6.37 3.66
CA THR A 298 31.06 -6.61 5.11
C THR A 298 29.69 -7.20 5.50
N SER A 299 29.71 -8.26 6.31
CA SER A 299 28.49 -8.84 6.89
C SER A 299 28.10 -8.10 8.16
N VAL A 300 26.88 -7.57 8.20
CA VAL A 300 26.32 -6.81 9.32
C VAL A 300 25.14 -7.56 9.90
N THR A 301 25.23 -7.88 11.19
CA THR A 301 24.10 -8.38 11.97
C THR A 301 23.24 -7.21 12.41
N ILE A 302 21.96 -7.22 12.06
CA ILE A 302 20.95 -6.25 12.47
C ILE A 302 20.04 -6.94 13.49
N THR A 303 19.89 -6.34 14.67
CA THR A 303 19.01 -6.82 15.74
C THR A 303 17.75 -5.96 15.84
N GLY A 304 16.65 -6.57 16.24
CA GLY A 304 15.37 -5.87 16.29
C GLY A 304 14.19 -6.71 16.78
N VAL A 305 12.99 -6.29 16.37
CA VAL A 305 11.71 -6.93 16.68
C VAL A 305 10.85 -6.94 15.41
N SER A 306 10.08 -8.01 15.21
CA SER A 306 9.18 -8.19 14.06
C SER A 306 9.92 -8.19 12.71
N LEU A 307 11.10 -8.82 12.66
CA LEU A 307 11.97 -8.87 11.48
C LEU A 307 11.77 -10.13 10.62
N LYS A 308 10.96 -11.10 11.06
CA LYS A 308 10.79 -12.39 10.36
C LYS A 308 10.26 -12.24 8.92
N GLN A 309 9.52 -11.17 8.65
CA GLN A 309 8.94 -10.88 7.33
C GLN A 309 9.72 -9.79 6.57
N THR A 310 11.03 -9.66 6.79
CA THR A 310 11.86 -8.68 6.06
C THR A 310 11.90 -8.98 4.57
N THR A 311 11.53 -7.99 3.74
CA THR A 311 11.54 -8.08 2.27
C THR A 311 12.59 -7.18 1.62
N LYS A 312 13.12 -6.19 2.34
CA LYS A 312 14.15 -5.28 1.84
C LYS A 312 15.02 -4.76 2.97
N VAL A 313 16.34 -4.74 2.74
CA VAL A 313 17.34 -4.05 3.56
C VAL A 313 18.08 -3.03 2.71
N THR A 314 18.38 -1.86 3.26
CA THR A 314 19.18 -0.84 2.58
C THR A 314 20.22 -0.20 3.49
N PHE A 315 21.41 0.12 2.95
CA PHE A 315 22.44 0.93 3.59
C PHE A 315 22.55 2.27 2.86
N GLY A 316 22.23 3.38 3.53
CA GLY A 316 22.25 4.70 2.88
C GLY A 316 21.34 4.82 1.66
N GLY A 317 20.26 4.02 1.61
CA GLY A 317 19.32 3.95 0.48
C GLY A 317 19.65 2.90 -0.57
N VAL A 318 20.86 2.32 -0.57
CA VAL A 318 21.28 1.28 -1.53
C VAL A 318 20.82 -0.10 -1.08
N LYS A 319 20.19 -0.87 -1.98
CA LYS A 319 19.64 -2.20 -1.69
C LYS A 319 20.76 -3.20 -1.36
N ALA A 320 20.62 -3.91 -0.24
CA ALA A 320 21.52 -4.98 0.21
C ALA A 320 20.93 -6.36 -0.06
N SER A 321 21.80 -7.37 -0.20
CA SER A 321 21.42 -8.77 0.02
C SER A 321 21.37 -9.06 1.52
N PHE A 322 20.50 -9.97 1.92
CA PHE A 322 20.30 -10.30 3.33
C PHE A 322 19.72 -11.71 3.51
N THR A 323 19.86 -12.21 4.73
CA THR A 323 19.27 -13.44 5.23
C THR A 323 18.46 -13.10 6.49
N VAL A 324 17.20 -13.51 6.52
CA VAL A 324 16.38 -13.40 7.74
C VAL A 324 16.71 -14.60 8.63
N ASN A 325 17.32 -14.35 9.80
CA ASN A 325 17.74 -15.42 10.71
C ASN A 325 16.62 -15.77 11.71
N SER A 326 15.95 -14.77 12.26
CA SER A 326 14.87 -14.92 13.22
C SER A 326 13.98 -13.66 13.25
N ASP A 327 12.96 -13.64 14.10
CA ASP A 327 12.15 -12.43 14.30
C ASP A 327 12.93 -11.26 14.91
N SER A 328 14.06 -11.55 15.56
CA SER A 328 14.91 -10.55 16.22
C SER A 328 16.25 -10.31 15.52
N LYS A 329 16.53 -10.99 14.41
CA LYS A 329 17.84 -10.93 13.75
C LYS A 329 17.75 -11.07 12.23
N VAL A 330 18.41 -10.16 11.52
CA VAL A 330 18.65 -10.19 10.09
C VAL A 330 20.14 -9.98 9.84
N THR A 331 20.75 -10.79 8.98
CA THR A 331 22.13 -10.59 8.53
C THR A 331 22.09 -9.98 7.15
N ALA A 332 22.76 -8.85 6.93
CA ALA A 332 22.80 -8.15 5.65
C ALA A 332 24.23 -7.89 5.21
N ILE A 333 24.48 -7.95 3.90
CA ILE A 333 25.79 -7.66 3.31
C ILE A 333 25.79 -6.22 2.81
N VAL A 334 26.80 -5.44 3.20
CA VAL A 334 26.98 -4.06 2.73
C VAL A 334 27.16 -4.09 1.21
N PRO A 335 26.25 -3.48 0.42
CA PRO A 335 26.30 -3.54 -1.03
C PRO A 335 27.42 -2.66 -1.60
N SER A 336 27.83 -2.93 -2.84
CA SER A 336 28.66 -1.99 -3.59
C SER A 336 27.92 -0.66 -3.78
N GLY A 337 28.65 0.45 -3.68
CA GLY A 337 28.07 1.80 -3.75
C GLY A 337 27.26 2.21 -2.52
N ALA A 338 27.28 1.43 -1.42
CA ALA A 338 26.67 1.85 -0.17
C ALA A 338 27.19 3.23 0.26
N VAL A 339 26.29 4.05 0.80
CA VAL A 339 26.62 5.37 1.32
C VAL A 339 26.52 5.32 2.85
N THR A 340 27.45 5.99 3.55
CA THR A 340 27.36 6.20 5.00
C THR A 340 26.00 6.77 5.36
N GLY A 341 25.28 6.11 6.26
CA GLY A 341 23.90 6.46 6.54
C GLY A 341 23.18 5.45 7.41
N LYS A 342 21.87 5.65 7.59
CA LYS A 342 21.04 4.72 8.35
C LYS A 342 20.83 3.42 7.56
N ILE A 343 20.80 2.32 8.30
CA ILE A 343 20.24 1.05 7.83
C ILE A 343 18.72 1.14 7.93
N ALA A 344 18.02 0.67 6.89
CA ALA A 344 16.57 0.54 6.92
C ALA A 344 16.13 -0.87 6.52
N ILE A 345 15.10 -1.37 7.21
CA ILE A 345 14.42 -2.64 6.95
C ILE A 345 12.99 -2.35 6.52
N THR A 346 12.49 -3.05 5.51
CA THR A 346 11.07 -3.04 5.12
C THR A 346 10.47 -4.43 5.34
N THR A 347 9.31 -4.46 5.98
CA THR A 347 8.44 -5.64 6.11
C THR A 347 7.04 -5.27 5.59
N PRO A 348 6.11 -6.24 5.43
CA PRO A 348 4.70 -5.93 5.14
C PRO A 348 4.03 -5.00 6.15
N GLY A 349 4.55 -4.95 7.38
CA GLY A 349 4.04 -4.10 8.45
C GLY A 349 4.55 -2.65 8.42
N GLY A 350 5.60 -2.36 7.64
CA GLY A 350 6.14 -1.01 7.47
C GLY A 350 7.65 -0.96 7.33
N ARG A 351 8.21 0.24 7.54
CA ARG A 351 9.66 0.49 7.46
C ARG A 351 10.24 0.80 8.83
N ALA A 352 11.30 0.09 9.22
CA ALA A 352 12.14 0.41 10.36
C ALA A 352 13.42 1.11 9.89
N THR A 353 13.88 2.11 10.65
CA THR A 353 15.18 2.76 10.43
C THR A 353 15.99 2.64 11.70
N SER A 354 17.27 2.29 11.56
CA SER A 354 18.21 2.21 12.68
C SER A 354 18.40 3.57 13.37
N ALA A 355 18.60 3.54 14.68
CA ALA A 355 18.92 4.74 15.45
C ALA A 355 20.36 5.21 15.20
N GLY A 356 21.33 4.30 15.12
CA GLY A 356 22.74 4.56 14.80
C GLY A 356 22.98 4.73 13.29
N THR A 357 24.12 5.33 12.93
CA THR A 357 24.57 5.45 11.54
C THR A 357 25.59 4.36 11.24
N PHE A 358 25.47 3.68 10.10
CA PHE A 358 26.50 2.77 9.61
C PHE A 358 27.49 3.55 8.75
N THR A 359 28.79 3.45 9.07
CA THR A 359 29.84 4.13 8.32
C THR A 359 30.44 3.22 7.27
N VAL A 360 30.31 3.60 6.00
CA VAL A 360 30.91 2.88 4.90
C VAL A 360 32.38 3.27 4.82
N SER A 361 33.26 2.29 5.05
CA SER A 361 34.69 2.47 4.87
C SER A 361 35.03 2.41 3.39
N SER A 362 35.73 3.42 2.87
CA SER A 362 36.28 3.36 1.52
C SER A 362 37.41 2.34 1.48
N THR A 363 37.23 1.26 0.71
CA THR A 363 38.37 0.45 0.28
C THR A 363 39.09 1.25 -0.80
N LEU A 364 40.20 1.90 -0.46
CA LEU A 364 41.09 2.47 -1.47
C LEU A 364 41.59 1.31 -2.35
N THR A 365 40.99 1.19 -3.53
CA THR A 365 41.53 0.39 -4.63
C THR A 365 41.98 1.41 -5.67
N GLY A 366 43.25 1.81 -5.55
CA GLY A 366 43.90 2.71 -6.49
C GLY A 366 45.31 2.22 -6.78
N HIS A 367 45.72 2.30 -8.04
CA HIS A 367 47.13 2.21 -8.40
C HIS A 367 47.86 3.43 -7.85
N CYS A 368 48.84 3.22 -6.97
CA CYS A 368 49.77 4.28 -6.60
C CYS A 368 50.75 4.47 -7.75
N VAL A 369 50.68 5.60 -8.46
CA VAL A 369 51.73 6.01 -9.39
C VAL A 369 52.75 6.81 -8.60
N TYR A 370 53.93 6.22 -8.36
CA TYR A 370 55.06 6.94 -7.80
C TYR A 370 55.72 7.75 -8.92
N GLN A 371 55.72 9.09 -8.86
CA GLN A 371 56.57 9.90 -9.73
C GLN A 371 57.94 10.07 -9.08
N CYS A 372 58.93 9.36 -9.61
CA CYS A 372 60.34 9.64 -9.32
C CYS A 372 60.84 10.70 -10.32
N GLY A 373 61.59 11.69 -9.83
CA GLY A 373 62.14 12.76 -10.66
C GLY A 373 62.98 12.22 -11.81
N SER A 374 62.70 12.75 -13.01
CA SER A 374 63.46 12.73 -14.27
C SER A 374 64.04 11.43 -14.85
N THR A 375 63.98 10.28 -14.18
CA THR A 375 64.56 9.03 -14.72
C THR A 375 63.61 7.86 -14.52
N ARG A 376 63.19 7.23 -15.63
CA ARG A 376 62.22 6.13 -15.66
C ARG A 376 62.70 4.93 -14.85
N CYS A 377 62.04 4.65 -13.71
CA CYS A 377 62.03 3.32 -13.11
C CYS A 377 60.74 2.59 -13.55
N GLY A 378 60.85 1.29 -13.83
CA GLY A 378 59.78 0.47 -14.42
C GLY A 378 58.48 0.44 -13.62
N GLU A 379 57.38 0.14 -14.33
CA GLU A 379 56.06 -0.13 -13.76
C GLU A 379 56.14 -1.23 -12.69
N LEU A 380 55.91 -0.87 -11.44
CA LEU A 380 55.59 -1.86 -10.40
C LEU A 380 54.07 -1.92 -10.28
N THR A 381 53.49 -3.05 -10.67
CA THR A 381 52.09 -3.38 -10.43
C THR A 381 51.95 -3.91 -8.99
N GLY A 382 51.34 -3.11 -8.10
CA GLY A 382 51.06 -3.50 -6.72
C GLY A 382 49.90 -2.71 -6.10
N TYR A 383 49.18 -3.35 -5.16
CA TYR A 383 48.04 -2.78 -4.43
C TYR A 383 48.49 -2.24 -3.06
N CYS A 384 48.10 -1.00 -2.71
CA CYS A 384 48.27 -0.45 -1.37
C CYS A 384 46.91 -0.23 -0.69
N ALA A 385 46.79 -0.58 0.59
CA ALA A 385 45.62 -0.31 1.42
C ALA A 385 46.00 0.61 2.60
N GLY A 386 45.30 1.74 2.76
CA GLY A 386 45.51 2.69 3.87
C GLY A 386 44.43 3.77 3.96
N SER A 387 44.24 4.34 5.15
CA SER A 387 43.29 5.42 5.45
C SER A 387 43.92 6.81 5.36
N VAL A 388 43.11 7.81 4.99
CA VAL A 388 43.58 9.18 4.66
C VAL A 388 44.19 9.89 5.88
N GLY A 389 45.48 10.21 5.78
CA GLY A 389 46.20 11.15 6.63
C GLY A 389 47.42 11.67 5.87
N HIS A 390 47.69 12.98 5.95
CA HIS A 390 48.89 13.58 5.35
C HIS A 390 50.16 12.79 5.73
N ALA A 391 50.96 12.41 4.75
CA ALA A 391 52.22 11.73 4.98
C ALA A 391 53.24 12.69 5.64
N PRO A 392 53.92 12.29 6.73
CA PRO A 392 55.05 13.04 7.25
C PRO A 392 56.22 12.96 6.26
N ARG A 393 56.94 14.08 6.09
CA ARG A 393 57.93 14.27 5.03
C ARG A 393 59.18 13.40 5.10
N ASP A 394 59.42 12.67 6.18
CA ASP A 394 60.65 11.88 6.33
C ASP A 394 60.35 10.52 6.98
N SER A 395 60.26 9.46 6.17
CA SER A 395 60.66 8.11 6.62
C SER A 395 60.82 7.16 5.42
N THR A 396 61.89 6.37 5.51
CA THR A 396 62.43 5.36 4.58
C THR A 396 61.40 4.33 4.04
N PRO A 397 61.66 3.65 2.90
CA PRO A 397 60.64 2.88 2.21
C PRO A 397 60.24 1.61 2.96
N TRP A 398 58.93 1.39 3.04
CA TRP A 398 58.29 0.23 3.65
C TRP A 398 58.54 -1.05 2.83
N SER A 399 58.95 -2.12 3.51
CA SER A 399 59.08 -3.47 2.95
C SER A 399 57.70 -4.10 2.68
N VAL A 400 57.53 -4.62 1.47
CA VAL A 400 56.33 -5.35 1.02
C VAL A 400 56.25 -6.71 1.72
N LEU A 401 55.22 -6.90 2.55
CA LEU A 401 54.86 -8.21 3.12
C LEU A 401 53.97 -8.96 2.12
N SER A 402 54.58 -9.71 1.19
CA SER A 402 53.88 -10.79 0.46
C SER A 402 54.03 -12.10 1.23
N GLY A 403 52.92 -12.74 1.55
CA GLY A 403 52.89 -13.98 2.31
C GLY A 403 53.54 -15.16 1.59
N SER A 404 54.55 -15.75 2.22
CA SER A 404 54.59 -17.20 2.48
C SER A 404 55.63 -17.46 3.57
N ARG A 405 55.21 -18.09 4.67
CA ARG A 405 56.14 -18.57 5.69
C ARG A 405 56.95 -19.72 5.09
N ARG A 406 58.23 -19.48 4.77
CA ARG A 406 59.26 -20.53 4.78
C ARG A 406 60.50 -20.00 5.51
N ARG A 407 60.84 -20.69 6.59
CA ARG A 407 62.04 -20.47 7.39
C ARG A 407 63.22 -21.04 6.58
N VAL A 408 64.13 -20.20 6.12
CA VAL A 408 65.42 -20.63 5.58
C VAL A 408 66.52 -20.21 6.57
N ARG A 409 67.16 -21.22 7.17
CA ARG A 409 68.44 -21.09 7.88
C ARG A 409 69.56 -21.03 6.83
N GLY A 410 70.53 -20.13 7.00
CA GLY A 410 71.81 -20.12 6.28
C GLY A 410 72.58 -18.84 6.65
N ARG A 411 73.43 -18.84 7.68
CA ARG A 411 74.85 -19.23 7.73
C ARG A 411 75.76 -18.12 7.15
N SER A 412 76.41 -17.41 8.07
CA SER A 412 77.55 -16.54 7.83
C SER A 412 78.70 -17.32 7.17
N VAL A 413 79.37 -16.69 6.21
CA VAL A 413 80.70 -17.09 5.75
C VAL A 413 81.54 -15.82 5.60
N ALA A 414 82.68 -15.85 6.31
CA ALA A 414 83.90 -15.03 6.24
C ALA A 414 83.75 -13.52 6.34
#